data_AF-A0A1E3Q479-F1
#
_entry.id   AF-A0A1E3Q479-F1
#
_cell.length_a   1.000
_cell.length_b   1.000
_cell.length_c   1.000
_cell.angle_alpha   90.00
_cell.angle_beta   90.00
_cell.angle_gamma   90.00
#
_symmetry.space_group_name_H-M   'P 1'
#
loop_
_entity.id
_entity.type
_entity.pdbx_description
1 polymer ?
#
loop_
_entity_poly.entity_id
_entity_poly.type
_entity_poly.pdbx_seq_one_letter_code
_entity_poly.pdbx_strand_id
1 'polypeptide(L)'
;MAVLGSTEKALVAWINSLPVSLGIPPISSLSDVADGISLSKILLDVDKEYFESSAIEPASVGEERPSFIATVRNLKRLYKALSTYYTDTLHLGALDNISSPNVSLVAKDGSIQEAVKLVHLVLLVSVNSETKSSEYMDCIQRISDVDAMNTLLELIEECKQGVDDKKSGIVAEYDMDARIQSEVSNVLARYEHLERAYAELEEHNSVLQDSYDKMKRENASLHEQVSQAGGMSKLQVEIAENKAKSQIEYLQKEMQDLEEQLVEKDKKLAGSEMKTKELVMQ
;
A
#
# COMPACT_ATOMS: atom_id res chain seq x y z
N MET A 1 31.61 -16.80 0.40
CA MET A 1 32.19 -15.88 1.39
C MET A 1 33.64 -15.51 1.08
N ALA A 2 34.52 -16.45 0.72
CA ALA A 2 35.92 -16.13 0.37
C ALA A 2 36.06 -15.17 -0.85
N VAL A 3 35.27 -15.40 -1.91
CA VAL A 3 35.29 -14.55 -3.12
C VAL A 3 34.85 -13.12 -2.81
N LEU A 4 33.74 -12.95 -2.09
CA LEU A 4 33.24 -11.63 -1.69
C LEU A 4 34.27 -10.83 -0.88
N GLY A 5 34.99 -11.49 0.04
CA GLY A 5 36.03 -10.83 0.83
C GLY A 5 37.27 -10.45 0.02
N SER A 6 37.57 -11.19 -1.06
CA SER A 6 38.63 -10.82 -2.02
C SER A 6 38.22 -9.62 -2.85
N THR A 7 36.99 -9.63 -3.37
CA THR A 7 36.42 -8.53 -4.16
C THR A 7 36.31 -7.23 -3.36
N GLU A 8 35.84 -7.30 -2.10
CA GLU A 8 35.77 -6.13 -1.22
C GLU A 8 37.15 -5.49 -1.05
N LYS A 9 38.17 -6.30 -0.72
CA LYS A 9 39.55 -5.81 -0.54
C LYS A 9 40.11 -5.17 -1.81
N ALA A 10 39.83 -5.78 -2.96
CA ALA A 10 40.28 -5.25 -4.25
C ALA A 10 39.65 -3.88 -4.56
N LEU A 11 38.35 -3.73 -4.34
CA LEU A 11 37.64 -2.46 -4.53
C LEU A 11 38.08 -1.38 -3.53
N VAL A 12 38.35 -1.76 -2.28
CA VAL A 12 38.92 -0.87 -1.25
C VAL A 12 40.33 -0.40 -1.67
N ALA A 13 41.18 -1.31 -2.15
CA ALA A 13 42.50 -0.97 -2.63
C ALA A 13 42.46 -0.02 -3.83
N TRP A 14 41.48 -0.20 -4.73
CA TRP A 14 41.24 0.71 -5.84
C TRP A 14 40.81 2.11 -5.38
N ILE A 15 39.82 2.23 -4.49
CA ILE A 15 39.39 3.55 -3.98
C ILE A 15 40.56 4.27 -3.30
N ASN A 16 41.39 3.53 -2.56
CA ASN A 16 42.57 4.08 -1.90
C ASN A 16 43.74 4.39 -2.86
N SER A 17 43.74 3.86 -4.09
CA SER A 17 44.74 4.20 -5.12
C SER A 17 44.38 5.44 -5.94
N LEU A 18 43.16 5.96 -5.79
CA LEU A 18 42.71 7.15 -6.49
C LEU A 18 43.47 8.42 -6.05
N PRO A 19 43.57 9.44 -6.92
CA PRO A 19 44.30 10.67 -6.60
C PRO A 19 43.76 11.39 -5.36
N VAL A 20 44.69 11.85 -4.50
CA VAL A 20 44.36 12.63 -3.29
C VAL A 20 43.61 13.93 -3.63
N SER A 21 43.73 14.44 -4.86
CA SER A 21 43.00 15.61 -5.36
C SER A 21 41.48 15.46 -5.33
N LEU A 22 40.96 14.23 -5.28
CA LEU A 22 39.53 13.95 -5.11
C LEU A 22 39.03 14.24 -3.69
N GLY A 23 39.94 14.39 -2.72
CA GLY A 23 39.59 14.65 -1.32
C GLY A 23 38.76 13.52 -0.69
N ILE A 24 39.00 12.27 -1.11
CA ILE A 24 38.38 11.07 -0.55
C ILE A 24 39.31 10.57 0.57
N PRO A 25 38.83 10.44 1.82
CA PRO A 25 39.63 9.88 2.90
C PRO A 25 39.88 8.38 2.64
N PRO A 26 41.04 7.84 3.08
CA PRO A 26 41.30 6.40 2.96
C PRO A 26 40.22 5.60 3.67
N ILE A 27 39.67 4.60 2.99
CA ILE A 27 38.62 3.73 3.53
C ILE A 27 39.21 2.39 3.98
N SER A 28 38.63 1.82 5.04
CA SER A 28 39.02 0.51 5.57
C SER A 28 38.04 -0.59 5.17
N SER A 29 36.78 -0.24 4.88
CA SER A 29 35.75 -1.15 4.38
C SER A 29 34.80 -0.41 3.44
N LEU A 30 34.09 -1.16 2.60
CA LEU A 30 33.04 -0.59 1.74
C LEU A 30 31.83 -0.07 2.53
N SER A 31 31.72 -0.35 3.83
CA SER A 31 30.75 0.33 4.68
C SER A 31 31.05 1.83 4.83
N ASP A 32 32.31 2.25 4.64
CA ASP A 32 32.72 3.67 4.73
C ASP A 32 32.23 4.50 3.54
N VAL A 33 31.80 3.86 2.44
CA VAL A 33 31.20 4.53 1.27
C VAL A 33 29.68 4.51 1.27
N ALA A 34 29.05 4.00 2.34
CA ALA A 34 27.61 3.86 2.44
C ALA A 34 26.85 5.20 2.48
N ASP A 35 27.54 6.31 2.75
CA ASP A 35 26.98 7.66 2.68
C ASP A 35 26.81 8.18 1.24
N GLY A 36 27.43 7.51 0.26
CA GLY A 36 27.45 7.88 -1.14
C GLY A 36 28.33 9.08 -1.48
N ILE A 37 28.95 9.75 -0.50
CA ILE A 37 29.71 10.99 -0.73
C ILE A 37 30.99 10.70 -1.50
N SER A 38 31.73 9.66 -1.09
CA SER A 38 32.96 9.24 -1.79
C SER A 38 32.66 8.82 -3.23
N LEU A 39 31.56 8.10 -3.45
CA LEU A 39 31.14 7.67 -4.80
C LEU A 39 30.73 8.87 -5.68
N SER A 40 29.99 9.83 -5.13
CA SER A 40 29.64 11.06 -5.83
C SER A 40 30.87 11.84 -6.30
N LYS A 41 31.92 11.92 -5.47
CA LYS A 41 33.17 12.58 -5.82
C LYS A 41 33.89 11.89 -6.98
N ILE A 42 33.91 10.56 -7.00
CA ILE A 42 34.48 9.79 -8.10
C ILE A 42 33.69 10.06 -9.38
N LEU A 43 32.36 10.02 -9.33
CA LEU A 43 31.53 10.25 -10.52
C LEU A 43 31.66 11.68 -11.06
N LEU A 44 31.68 12.69 -10.20
CA LEU A 44 31.93 14.08 -10.60
C LEU A 44 33.31 14.28 -11.23
N ASP A 45 34.29 13.46 -10.82
CA ASP A 45 35.60 13.46 -11.46
C ASP A 45 35.57 12.77 -12.83
N VAL A 46 34.84 11.66 -12.96
CA VAL A 46 34.66 10.92 -14.22
C VAL A 46 34.04 11.81 -15.30
N ASP A 47 32.90 12.44 -15.00
CA ASP A 47 32.19 13.32 -15.92
C ASP A 47 31.43 14.41 -15.15
N LYS A 48 32.10 15.55 -15.02
CA LYS A 48 31.56 16.67 -14.26
C LYS A 48 30.24 17.18 -14.83
N GLU A 49 30.13 17.32 -16.15
CA GLU A 49 28.96 17.93 -16.81
C GLU A 49 27.72 17.05 -16.65
N TYR A 50 27.88 15.74 -16.80
CA TYR A 50 26.78 14.79 -16.64
C TYR A 50 26.33 14.64 -15.18
N PHE A 51 27.28 14.48 -14.26
CA PHE A 51 26.94 14.17 -12.87
C PHE A 51 26.54 15.40 -12.04
N GLU A 52 26.99 16.62 -12.40
CA GLU A 52 26.46 17.86 -11.83
C GLU A 52 25.00 18.11 -12.27
N SER A 53 24.69 17.91 -13.56
CA SER A 53 23.32 18.10 -14.08
C SER A 53 22.34 17.05 -13.58
N SER A 54 22.84 15.85 -13.22
CA SER A 54 22.07 14.80 -12.56
C SER A 54 21.79 15.06 -11.08
N ALA A 55 22.14 16.24 -10.56
CA ALA A 55 21.95 16.68 -9.18
C ALA A 55 22.57 15.72 -8.14
N ILE A 56 23.72 15.13 -8.48
CA ILE A 56 24.57 14.43 -7.51
C ILE A 56 25.34 15.49 -6.72
N GLU A 57 24.69 16.12 -5.75
CA GLU A 57 25.40 16.99 -4.82
C GLU A 57 26.07 16.14 -3.73
N PRO A 58 27.39 16.28 -3.50
CA PRO A 58 27.98 15.78 -2.27
C PRO A 58 27.29 16.51 -1.12
N ALA A 59 26.68 15.77 -0.20
CA ALA A 59 25.98 16.33 0.95
C ALA A 59 26.85 17.42 1.61
N SER A 60 26.25 18.59 1.85
CA SER A 60 26.94 19.75 2.41
C SER A 60 27.72 19.36 3.65
N VAL A 61 29.03 19.59 3.59
CA VAL A 61 29.97 19.39 4.71
C VAL A 61 29.54 20.35 5.83
N GLY A 62 28.80 19.84 6.82
CA GLY A 62 28.26 20.65 7.90
C GLY A 62 27.27 19.94 8.84
N GLU A 63 26.65 18.83 8.41
CA GLU A 63 25.79 18.01 9.29
C GLU A 63 26.55 16.76 9.76
N GLU A 64 26.59 16.54 11.08
CA GLU A 64 27.40 15.49 11.74
C GLU A 64 27.03 14.04 11.37
N ARG A 65 25.95 13.83 10.61
CA ARG A 65 25.65 12.63 9.80
C ARG A 65 24.36 12.89 9.03
N PRO A 66 24.31 12.64 7.71
CA PRO A 66 23.05 12.72 6.98
C PRO A 66 22.04 11.75 7.59
N SER A 67 20.79 12.19 7.73
CA SER A 67 19.71 11.29 8.17
C SER A 67 19.64 10.06 7.25
N PHE A 68 19.32 8.89 7.80
CA PHE A 68 19.18 7.64 7.02
C PHE A 68 18.34 7.82 5.75
N ILE A 69 17.26 8.62 5.84
CA ILE A 69 16.37 8.92 4.71
C ILE A 69 17.09 9.75 3.64
N ALA A 70 17.91 10.72 4.04
CA ALA A 70 18.74 11.49 3.12
C ALA A 70 19.79 10.59 2.43
N THR A 71 20.44 9.70 3.18
CA THR A 71 21.40 8.74 2.62
C THR A 71 20.77 7.82 1.58
N VAL A 72 19.61 7.21 1.89
CA VAL A 72 18.88 6.36 0.94
C VAL A 72 18.49 7.15 -0.31
N ARG A 73 18.02 8.39 -0.15
CA ARG A 73 17.64 9.26 -1.27
C ARG A 73 18.85 9.56 -2.15
N ASN A 74 19.98 9.89 -1.55
CA ASN A 74 21.21 10.20 -2.27
C ASN A 74 21.73 8.98 -3.04
N LEU A 75 21.80 7.80 -2.41
CA LEU A 75 22.22 6.58 -3.09
C LEU A 75 21.26 6.18 -4.23
N LYS A 76 19.94 6.38 -4.06
CA LYS A 76 18.97 6.13 -5.15
C LYS A 76 19.18 7.05 -6.33
N ARG A 77 19.46 8.33 -6.10
CA ARG A 77 19.77 9.31 -7.16
C ARG A 77 21.07 8.96 -7.85
N LEU A 78 22.12 8.67 -7.07
CA LEU A 78 23.42 8.25 -7.57
C LEU A 78 23.28 6.99 -8.44
N TYR A 79 22.61 5.96 -7.94
CA TYR A 79 22.41 4.73 -8.70
C TYR A 79 21.63 4.97 -9.99
N LYS A 80 20.56 5.79 -9.95
CA LYS A 80 19.80 6.13 -11.16
C LYS A 80 20.68 6.83 -12.20
N ALA A 81 21.42 7.86 -11.81
CA ALA A 81 22.31 8.59 -12.71
C ALA A 81 23.42 7.68 -13.25
N LEU A 82 23.96 6.80 -12.41
CA LEU A 82 25.00 5.84 -12.77
C LEU A 82 24.50 4.81 -13.80
N SER A 83 23.31 4.24 -13.58
CA SER A 83 22.69 3.31 -14.52
C SER A 83 22.38 3.98 -15.85
N THR A 84 21.83 5.20 -15.83
CA THR A 84 21.54 5.97 -17.06
C THR A 84 22.82 6.32 -17.80
N TYR A 85 23.89 6.73 -17.13
CA TYR A 85 25.18 6.99 -17.78
C TYR A 85 25.75 5.73 -18.44
N TYR A 86 25.69 4.60 -17.73
CA TYR A 86 26.16 3.32 -18.23
C TYR A 86 25.41 2.86 -19.50
N THR A 87 24.09 3.01 -19.54
CA THR A 87 23.27 2.56 -20.68
C THR A 87 23.24 3.57 -21.82
N ASP A 88 23.03 4.85 -21.50
CA ASP A 88 22.66 5.88 -22.47
C ASP A 88 23.86 6.68 -22.96
N THR A 89 24.91 6.82 -22.14
CA THR A 89 26.14 7.54 -22.50
C THR A 89 27.24 6.59 -22.96
N LEU A 90 27.50 5.53 -22.19
CA LEU A 90 28.57 4.58 -22.52
C LEU A 90 28.11 3.47 -23.47
N HIS A 91 26.82 3.35 -23.73
CA HIS A 91 26.22 2.36 -24.63
C HIS A 91 26.63 0.90 -24.32
N LEU A 92 26.92 0.59 -23.06
CA LEU A 92 27.40 -0.73 -22.62
C LEU A 92 26.28 -1.78 -22.48
N GLY A 93 25.07 -1.46 -22.96
CA GLY A 93 23.88 -2.32 -22.92
C GLY A 93 23.19 -2.35 -21.56
N ALA A 94 22.19 -3.23 -21.40
CA ALA A 94 21.44 -3.39 -20.14
C ALA A 94 22.34 -3.91 -19.00
N LEU A 95 22.00 -3.51 -17.78
CA LEU A 95 22.74 -3.83 -16.55
C LEU A 95 22.59 -5.31 -16.10
N ASP A 96 22.09 -6.20 -16.96
CA ASP A 96 21.70 -7.57 -16.60
C ASP A 96 22.88 -8.42 -16.11
N ASN A 97 24.10 -8.08 -16.55
CA ASN A 97 25.34 -8.74 -16.13
C ASN A 97 25.86 -8.27 -14.76
N ILE A 98 25.36 -7.14 -14.25
CA ILE A 98 25.75 -6.57 -12.95
C ILE A 98 24.52 -6.62 -12.05
N SER A 99 24.55 -7.49 -11.04
CA SER A 99 23.43 -7.61 -10.10
C SER A 99 23.04 -6.24 -9.54
N SER A 100 21.79 -5.82 -9.76
CA SER A 100 21.27 -4.51 -9.34
C SER A 100 21.46 -4.30 -7.81
N PRO A 101 22.25 -3.30 -7.38
CA PRO A 101 22.52 -3.06 -5.97
C PRO A 101 21.27 -2.57 -5.22
N ASN A 102 20.97 -3.19 -4.10
CA ASN A 102 19.96 -2.70 -3.17
C ASN A 102 20.53 -1.58 -2.29
N VAL A 103 20.48 -0.37 -2.81
CA VAL A 103 20.92 0.87 -2.15
C VAL A 103 20.26 1.13 -0.78
N SER A 104 19.09 0.56 -0.53
CA SER A 104 18.42 0.71 0.78
C SER A 104 19.12 -0.11 1.86
N LEU A 105 19.65 -1.28 1.52
CA LEU A 105 20.44 -2.13 2.43
C LEU A 105 21.84 -1.57 2.66
N VAL A 106 22.44 -0.92 1.64
CA VAL A 106 23.71 -0.19 1.80
C VAL A 106 23.54 0.94 2.83
N ALA A 107 22.52 1.77 2.69
CA ALA A 107 22.28 2.89 3.60
C ALA A 107 21.89 2.49 5.03
N LYS A 108 21.21 1.34 5.20
CA LYS A 108 20.62 0.94 6.49
C LYS A 108 21.60 0.16 7.36
N ASP A 109 22.18 -0.89 6.77
CA ASP A 109 22.95 -1.90 7.50
C ASP A 109 24.42 -1.94 7.04
N GLY A 110 24.82 -1.03 6.13
CA GLY A 110 26.19 -1.01 5.58
C GLY A 110 26.53 -2.29 4.83
N SER A 111 25.52 -2.94 4.20
CA SER A 111 25.67 -4.26 3.60
C SER A 111 26.80 -4.30 2.57
N ILE A 112 27.88 -5.01 2.93
CA ILE A 112 29.08 -5.16 2.09
C ILE A 112 28.72 -5.77 0.74
N GLN A 113 27.80 -6.74 0.69
CA GLN A 113 27.38 -7.38 -0.56
C GLN A 113 26.78 -6.39 -1.56
N GLU A 114 25.93 -5.49 -1.07
CA GLU A 114 25.27 -4.50 -1.93
C GLU A 114 26.20 -3.32 -2.24
N ALA A 115 27.11 -2.99 -1.32
CA ALA A 115 28.16 -2.00 -1.54
C ALA A 115 29.16 -2.45 -2.61
N VAL A 116 29.57 -3.72 -2.61
CA VAL A 116 30.43 -4.30 -3.67
C VAL A 116 29.80 -4.09 -5.04
N LYS A 117 28.51 -4.42 -5.21
CA LYS A 117 27.81 -4.26 -6.50
C LYS A 117 27.77 -2.80 -6.94
N LEU A 118 27.48 -1.88 -6.01
CA LEU A 118 27.41 -0.45 -6.31
C LEU A 118 28.79 0.10 -6.70
N VAL A 119 29.83 -0.24 -5.95
CA VAL A 119 31.20 0.23 -6.21
C VAL A 119 31.78 -0.39 -7.48
N HIS A 120 31.46 -1.66 -7.76
CA HIS A 120 31.81 -2.32 -9.02
C HIS A 120 31.19 -1.58 -10.22
N LEU A 121 29.94 -1.15 -10.11
CA LEU A 121 29.32 -0.34 -11.16
C LEU A 121 30.02 1.01 -11.34
N VAL A 122 30.42 1.68 -10.25
CA VAL A 122 31.20 2.93 -10.30
C VAL A 122 32.56 2.69 -10.97
N LEU A 123 33.25 1.60 -10.64
CA LEU A 123 34.50 1.18 -11.27
C LEU A 123 34.33 1.03 -12.79
N LEU A 124 33.30 0.30 -13.22
CA LEU A 124 33.03 0.07 -14.64
C LEU A 124 32.76 1.36 -15.39
N VAL A 125 31.95 2.26 -14.82
CA VAL A 125 31.70 3.58 -15.41
C VAL A 125 32.99 4.41 -15.48
N SER A 126 33.80 4.37 -14.42
CA SER A 126 35.06 5.13 -14.37
C SER A 126 36.06 4.66 -15.44
N VAL A 127 36.20 3.34 -15.59
CA VAL A 127 37.13 2.71 -16.54
C VAL A 127 36.66 2.81 -17.99
N ASN A 128 35.35 2.86 -18.24
CA ASN A 128 34.81 2.98 -19.60
C ASN A 128 34.46 4.43 -19.98
N SER A 129 34.77 5.41 -19.12
CA SER A 129 34.55 6.83 -19.42
C SER A 129 35.42 7.32 -20.58
N GLU A 130 34.85 8.17 -21.43
CA GLU A 130 35.57 8.67 -22.61
C GLU A 130 36.75 9.58 -22.23
N THR A 131 36.61 10.34 -21.15
CA THR A 131 37.58 11.38 -20.78
C THR A 131 38.71 10.87 -19.88
N LYS A 132 38.41 10.00 -18.91
CA LYS A 132 39.37 9.62 -17.85
C LYS A 132 39.65 8.12 -17.73
N SER A 133 39.14 7.29 -18.63
CA SER A 133 39.38 5.84 -18.62
C SER A 133 40.85 5.46 -18.44
N SER A 134 41.76 6.11 -19.18
CA SER A 134 43.20 5.84 -19.08
C SER A 134 43.78 6.13 -17.70
N GLU A 135 43.33 7.20 -17.04
CA GLU A 135 43.81 7.56 -15.69
C GLU A 135 43.32 6.56 -14.64
N TYR A 136 42.05 6.13 -14.74
CA TYR A 136 41.50 5.11 -13.85
C TYR A 136 42.15 3.74 -14.07
N MET A 137 42.46 3.36 -15.32
CA MET A 137 43.21 2.14 -15.63
C MET A 137 44.64 2.17 -15.08
N ASP A 138 45.34 3.31 -15.20
CA ASP A 138 46.64 3.51 -14.59
C ASP A 138 46.59 3.36 -13.06
N CYS A 139 45.53 3.86 -12.42
CA CYS A 139 45.35 3.73 -10.97
C CYS A 139 45.17 2.26 -10.54
N ILE A 140 44.50 1.45 -11.34
CA ILE A 140 44.35 0.00 -11.11
C ILE A 140 45.71 -0.69 -11.24
N GLN A 141 46.49 -0.37 -12.28
CA GLN A 141 47.81 -0.97 -12.52
C GLN A 141 48.87 -0.57 -11.48
N ARG A 142 48.69 0.55 -10.78
CA ARG A 142 49.58 1.00 -9.71
C ARG A 142 49.31 0.33 -8.36
N ILE A 143 48.24 -0.44 -8.23
CA ILE A 143 47.94 -1.18 -6.99
C ILE A 143 49.05 -2.21 -6.76
N SER A 144 49.71 -2.13 -5.60
CA SER A 144 50.85 -3.00 -5.27
C SER A 144 50.47 -4.46 -5.01
N ASP A 145 49.21 -4.69 -4.64
CA ASP A 145 48.64 -6.01 -4.44
C ASP A 145 48.21 -6.60 -5.79
N VAL A 146 48.96 -7.58 -6.27
CA VAL A 146 48.75 -8.24 -7.57
C VAL A 146 47.43 -9.01 -7.59
N ASP A 147 47.02 -9.61 -6.47
CA ASP A 147 45.77 -10.38 -6.38
C ASP A 147 44.56 -9.43 -6.44
N ALA A 148 44.65 -8.28 -5.78
CA ALA A 148 43.65 -7.22 -5.88
C ALA A 148 43.55 -6.66 -7.31
N MET A 149 44.69 -6.37 -7.95
CA MET A 149 44.72 -5.89 -9.33
C MET A 149 44.09 -6.91 -10.30
N ASN A 150 44.45 -8.19 -10.21
CA ASN A 150 43.88 -9.24 -11.06
C ASN A 150 42.37 -9.38 -10.85
N THR A 151 41.91 -9.34 -9.58
CA THR A 151 40.48 -9.37 -9.24
C THR A 151 39.73 -8.20 -9.91
N LEU A 152 40.30 -6.99 -9.92
CA LEU A 152 39.68 -5.83 -10.57
C LEU A 152 39.62 -5.98 -12.10
N LEU A 153 40.66 -6.52 -12.71
CA LEU A 153 40.71 -6.75 -14.15
C LEU A 153 39.69 -7.82 -14.57
N GLU A 154 39.57 -8.91 -13.81
CA GLU A 154 38.53 -9.94 -14.02
C GLU A 154 37.13 -9.33 -13.95
N LEU A 155 36.85 -8.49 -12.93
CA LEU A 155 35.56 -7.79 -12.79
C LEU A 155 35.24 -6.84 -13.95
N ILE A 156 36.26 -6.27 -14.60
CA ILE A 156 36.10 -5.43 -15.79
C ILE A 156 35.87 -6.30 -17.04
N GLU A 157 36.56 -7.44 -17.14
CA GLU A 157 36.47 -8.35 -18.28
C GLU A 157 35.14 -9.12 -18.33
N GLU A 158 34.65 -9.61 -17.19
CA GLU A 158 33.34 -10.26 -17.05
C GLU A 158 32.21 -9.39 -17.62
N CYS A 159 32.34 -8.07 -17.46
CA CYS A 159 31.38 -7.11 -17.99
C CYS A 159 31.49 -6.92 -19.51
N LYS A 160 32.68 -7.05 -20.09
CA LYS A 160 32.94 -6.89 -21.53
C LYS A 160 32.53 -8.11 -22.35
N GLN A 161 32.65 -9.32 -21.81
CA GLN A 161 32.25 -10.55 -22.52
C GLN A 161 30.74 -10.60 -22.80
N GLY A 162 29.90 -9.95 -21.99
CA GLY A 162 28.48 -9.79 -22.28
C GLY A 162 28.13 -8.77 -23.38
N VAL A 163 29.12 -8.03 -23.91
CA VAL A 163 28.97 -7.04 -24.99
C VAL A 163 29.35 -7.63 -26.35
N ASP A 164 30.34 -8.52 -26.42
CA ASP A 164 30.81 -9.11 -27.70
C ASP A 164 29.86 -10.16 -28.30
N ASP A 165 29.05 -10.84 -27.48
CA ASP A 165 27.97 -11.73 -27.96
C ASP A 165 26.88 -10.98 -28.76
N LYS A 166 26.85 -9.64 -28.70
CA LYS A 166 25.79 -8.82 -29.30
C LYS A 166 26.03 -8.41 -30.76
N LYS A 167 27.17 -8.75 -31.38
CA LYS A 167 27.26 -8.71 -32.86
C LYS A 167 26.44 -9.82 -33.53
N SER A 168 26.09 -10.88 -32.79
CA SER A 168 25.03 -11.83 -33.16
C SER A 168 23.61 -11.33 -32.80
N GLY A 169 23.51 -10.15 -32.18
CA GLY A 169 22.29 -9.60 -31.58
C GLY A 169 21.32 -8.92 -32.55
N ILE A 170 21.75 -8.51 -33.75
CA ILE A 170 20.83 -7.88 -34.72
C ILE A 170 19.71 -8.85 -35.15
N VAL A 171 19.96 -10.16 -35.16
CA VAL A 171 18.94 -11.18 -35.45
C VAL A 171 18.09 -11.52 -34.21
N ALA A 172 18.65 -11.38 -33.00
CA ALA A 172 17.96 -11.62 -31.74
C ALA A 172 17.10 -10.42 -31.27
N GLU A 173 17.43 -9.20 -31.70
CA GLU A 173 16.68 -7.97 -31.43
C GLU A 173 15.31 -8.00 -32.10
N TYR A 174 15.21 -8.51 -33.33
CA TYR A 174 13.91 -8.77 -33.99
C TYR A 174 13.07 -9.83 -33.25
N ASP A 175 13.70 -10.83 -32.63
CA ASP A 175 13.00 -11.87 -31.87
C ASP A 175 12.60 -11.37 -30.46
N MET A 176 13.41 -10.48 -29.87
CA MET A 176 13.09 -9.78 -28.63
C MET A 176 11.95 -8.78 -28.83
N ASP A 177 11.94 -8.00 -29.90
CA ASP A 177 10.85 -7.09 -30.26
C ASP A 177 9.56 -7.86 -30.51
N ALA A 178 9.62 -9.02 -31.16
CA ALA A 178 8.45 -9.90 -31.33
C ALA A 178 7.92 -10.42 -29.99
N ARG A 179 8.80 -10.80 -29.06
CA ARG A 179 8.41 -11.23 -27.71
C ARG A 179 7.85 -10.07 -26.89
N ILE A 180 8.44 -8.88 -26.96
CA ILE A 180 7.95 -7.67 -26.29
C ILE A 180 6.58 -7.30 -26.85
N GLN A 181 6.38 -7.33 -28.16
CA GLN A 181 5.06 -7.08 -28.76
C GLN A 181 4.02 -8.13 -28.35
N SER A 182 4.41 -9.40 -28.23
CA SER A 182 3.53 -10.46 -27.71
C SER A 182 3.15 -10.22 -26.24
N GLU A 183 4.12 -9.85 -25.40
CA GLU A 183 3.87 -9.51 -24.00
C GLU A 183 3.00 -8.26 -23.85
N VAL A 184 3.24 -7.21 -24.65
CA VAL A 184 2.41 -6.00 -24.69
C VAL A 184 0.98 -6.35 -25.10
N SER A 185 0.79 -7.19 -26.12
CA SER A 185 -0.52 -7.66 -26.55
C SER A 185 -1.22 -8.49 -25.45
N ASN A 186 -0.49 -9.37 -24.78
CA ASN A 186 -1.01 -10.14 -23.64
C ASN A 186 -1.41 -9.25 -22.47
N VAL A 187 -0.59 -8.24 -22.14
CA VAL A 187 -0.87 -7.27 -21.08
C VAL A 187 -2.09 -6.43 -21.42
N LEU A 188 -2.21 -5.97 -22.66
CA LEU A 188 -3.39 -5.23 -23.14
C LEU A 188 -4.66 -6.11 -23.07
N ALA A 189 -4.59 -7.37 -23.52
CA ALA A 189 -5.72 -8.29 -23.42
C ALA A 189 -6.15 -8.57 -21.97
N ARG A 190 -5.19 -8.67 -21.05
CA ARG A 190 -5.46 -8.80 -19.61
C ARG A 190 -6.05 -7.51 -19.04
N TYR A 191 -5.58 -6.35 -19.47
CA TYR A 191 -6.12 -5.06 -19.08
C TYR A 191 -7.57 -4.91 -19.55
N GLU A 192 -7.87 -5.20 -20.82
CA GLU A 192 -9.23 -5.17 -21.37
C GLU A 192 -10.16 -6.16 -20.66
N HIS A 193 -9.66 -7.36 -20.33
CA HIS A 193 -10.44 -8.33 -19.56
C HIS A 193 -10.74 -7.81 -18.15
N LEU A 194 -9.75 -7.21 -17.50
CA LEU A 194 -9.91 -6.66 -16.16
C LEU A 194 -10.87 -5.46 -16.16
N GLU A 195 -10.76 -4.58 -17.16
CA GLU A 195 -11.65 -3.44 -17.35
C GLU A 195 -13.11 -3.88 -17.60
N ARG A 196 -13.32 -4.93 -18.41
CA ARG A 196 -14.65 -5.57 -18.56
C ARG A 196 -15.18 -6.13 -17.25
N ALA A 197 -14.36 -6.86 -16.49
CA ALA A 197 -14.77 -7.40 -15.20
C ALA A 197 -15.11 -6.29 -14.18
N TYR A 198 -14.37 -5.17 -14.21
CA TYR A 198 -14.71 -4.01 -13.40
C TYR A 198 -16.04 -3.38 -13.81
N ALA A 199 -16.28 -3.20 -15.11
CA ALA A 199 -17.55 -2.67 -15.61
C ALA A 199 -18.74 -3.58 -15.23
N GLU A 200 -18.60 -4.89 -15.37
CA GLU A 200 -19.62 -5.87 -14.94
C GLU A 200 -19.89 -5.80 -13.44
N LEU A 201 -18.83 -5.65 -12.62
CA LEU A 201 -18.97 -5.54 -11.17
C LEU A 201 -19.65 -4.22 -10.77
N GLU A 202 -19.37 -3.13 -11.48
CA GLU A 202 -20.02 -1.84 -11.29
C GLU A 202 -21.51 -1.90 -11.66
N GLU A 203 -21.86 -2.56 -12.77
CA GLU A 203 -23.25 -2.82 -13.15
C GLU A 203 -23.97 -3.68 -12.10
N HIS A 204 -23.35 -4.76 -11.64
CA HIS A 204 -23.94 -5.61 -10.60
C HIS A 204 -24.14 -4.85 -9.28
N ASN A 205 -23.18 -4.00 -8.88
CA ASN A 205 -23.35 -3.13 -7.71
C ASN A 205 -24.50 -2.14 -7.89
N SER A 206 -24.65 -1.55 -9.06
CA SER A 206 -25.78 -0.66 -9.38
C SER A 206 -27.13 -1.39 -9.25
N VAL A 207 -27.25 -2.58 -9.86
CA VAL A 207 -28.47 -3.41 -9.77
C VAL A 207 -28.75 -3.82 -8.31
N LEU A 208 -27.72 -4.18 -7.55
CA LEU A 208 -27.86 -4.56 -6.16
C LEU A 208 -28.31 -3.38 -5.29
N GLN A 209 -27.77 -2.19 -5.54
CA GLN A 209 -28.17 -0.93 -4.89
C GLN A 209 -29.65 -0.63 -5.17
N ASP A 210 -30.09 -0.74 -6.43
CA ASP A 210 -31.49 -0.53 -6.83
C ASP A 210 -32.44 -1.53 -6.15
N SER A 211 -32.02 -2.79 -6.08
CA SER A 211 -32.76 -3.85 -5.38
C SER A 211 -32.85 -3.58 -3.88
N TYR A 212 -31.75 -3.16 -3.26
CA TYR A 212 -31.70 -2.78 -1.86
C TYR A 212 -32.64 -1.60 -1.57
N ASP A 213 -32.60 -0.56 -2.40
CA ASP A 213 -33.48 0.60 -2.26
C ASP A 213 -34.95 0.24 -2.45
N LYS A 214 -35.26 -0.67 -3.39
CA LYS A 214 -36.62 -1.19 -3.58
C LYS A 214 -37.10 -1.94 -2.32
N MET A 215 -36.30 -2.87 -1.81
CA MET A 215 -36.61 -3.62 -0.58
C MET A 215 -36.76 -2.70 0.62
N LYS A 216 -35.93 -1.65 0.71
CA LYS A 216 -36.01 -0.65 1.78
C LYS A 216 -37.32 0.15 1.71
N ARG A 217 -37.76 0.55 0.53
CA ARG A 217 -39.08 1.21 0.34
C ARG A 217 -40.23 0.29 0.70
N GLU A 218 -40.16 -0.97 0.29
CA GLU A 218 -41.18 -1.98 0.63
C GLU A 218 -41.25 -2.22 2.13
N ASN A 219 -40.10 -2.37 2.80
CA ASN A 219 -40.04 -2.49 4.25
C ASN A 219 -40.63 -1.27 4.96
N ALA A 220 -40.35 -0.06 4.48
CA ALA A 220 -40.94 1.16 5.03
C ALA A 220 -42.46 1.18 4.86
N SER A 221 -42.98 0.77 3.70
CA SER A 221 -44.42 0.68 3.44
C SER A 221 -45.10 -0.39 4.30
N LEU A 222 -44.50 -1.57 4.44
CA LEU A 222 -45.01 -2.64 5.31
C LEU A 222 -45.00 -2.19 6.77
N HIS A 223 -43.94 -1.52 7.22
CA HIS A 223 -43.86 -0.99 8.58
C HIS A 223 -44.94 0.07 8.83
N GLU A 224 -45.23 0.92 7.84
CA GLU A 224 -46.34 1.88 7.92
C GLU A 224 -47.70 1.17 7.95
N GLN A 225 -47.93 0.16 7.11
CA GLN A 225 -49.16 -0.65 7.13
C GLN A 225 -49.37 -1.36 8.47
N VAL A 226 -48.31 -1.93 9.06
CA VAL A 226 -48.37 -2.56 10.39
C VAL A 226 -48.68 -1.52 11.47
N SER A 227 -48.08 -0.34 11.38
CA SER A 227 -48.37 0.76 12.31
C SER A 227 -49.83 1.23 12.21
N GLN A 228 -50.36 1.36 10.98
CA GLN A 228 -51.74 1.74 10.73
C GLN A 228 -52.74 0.66 11.18
N ALA A 229 -52.46 -0.61 10.88
CA ALA A 229 -53.28 -1.74 11.32
C ALA A 229 -53.28 -1.88 12.86
N GLY A 230 -52.13 -1.68 13.51
CA GLY A 230 -52.02 -1.62 14.96
C GLY A 230 -52.81 -0.45 15.57
N GLY A 231 -52.79 0.73 14.92
CA GLY A 231 -53.60 1.87 15.32
C GLY A 231 -55.11 1.63 15.17
N MET A 232 -55.53 1.04 14.06
CA MET A 232 -56.93 0.64 13.80
C MET A 232 -57.42 -0.39 14.82
N SER A 233 -56.60 -1.38 15.16
CA SER A 233 -56.94 -2.39 16.17
C SER A 233 -57.10 -1.77 17.56
N LYS A 234 -56.22 -0.85 17.96
CA LYS A 234 -56.36 -0.11 19.23
C LYS A 234 -57.65 0.71 19.28
N LEU A 235 -57.98 1.43 18.21
CA LEU A 235 -59.21 2.23 18.15
C LEU A 235 -60.46 1.34 18.24
N GLN A 236 -60.46 0.17 17.58
CA GLN A 236 -61.56 -0.79 17.69
C GLN A 236 -61.71 -1.36 19.10
N VAL A 237 -60.60 -1.65 19.79
CA VAL A 237 -60.63 -2.09 21.19
C VAL A 237 -61.19 -1.00 22.09
N GLU A 238 -60.77 0.25 21.91
CA GLU A 238 -61.26 1.38 22.71
C GLU A 238 -62.76 1.65 22.49
N ILE A 239 -63.25 1.54 21.25
CA ILE A 239 -64.69 1.62 20.94
C ILE A 239 -65.47 0.48 21.62
N ALA A 240 -64.94 -0.74 21.57
CA ALA A 240 -65.57 -1.90 22.20
C ALA A 240 -65.60 -1.77 23.74
N GLU A 241 -64.51 -1.31 24.34
CA GLU A 241 -64.40 -1.06 25.79
C GLU A 241 -65.37 0.04 26.24
N ASN A 242 -65.47 1.15 25.51
CA ASN A 242 -66.42 2.21 25.85
C ASN A 242 -67.87 1.74 25.74
N LYS A 243 -68.19 0.93 24.72
CA LYS A 243 -69.53 0.34 24.59
C LYS A 243 -69.84 -0.62 25.74
N ALA A 244 -68.88 -1.44 26.16
CA ALA A 244 -69.02 -2.33 27.31
C ALA A 244 -69.21 -1.55 28.61
N LYS A 245 -68.46 -0.47 28.82
CA LYS A 245 -68.62 0.42 29.99
C LYS A 245 -70.02 1.04 30.03
N SER A 246 -70.52 1.58 28.93
CA SER A 246 -71.88 2.13 28.87
C SER A 246 -72.95 1.09 29.14
N GLN A 247 -72.76 -0.17 28.70
CA GLN A 247 -73.68 -1.27 29.03
C GLN A 247 -73.61 -1.65 30.51
N ILE A 248 -72.42 -1.67 31.11
CA ILE A 248 -72.25 -1.92 32.55
C ILE A 248 -72.93 -0.82 33.36
N GLU A 249 -72.74 0.45 33.02
CA GLU A 249 -73.39 1.58 33.70
C GLU A 249 -74.92 1.50 33.59
N TYR A 250 -75.44 1.12 32.41
CA TYR A 250 -76.87 0.90 32.23
C TYR A 250 -77.39 -0.23 33.12
N LEU A 251 -76.72 -1.39 33.12
CA LEU A 251 -77.11 -2.55 33.93
C LEU A 251 -76.98 -2.28 35.43
N GLN A 252 -75.96 -1.52 35.86
CA GLN A 252 -75.79 -1.10 37.25
C GLN A 252 -76.95 -0.20 37.70
N LYS A 253 -77.35 0.74 36.84
CA LYS A 253 -78.50 1.60 37.11
C LYS A 253 -79.80 0.80 37.20
N GLU A 254 -80.02 -0.12 36.26
CA GLU A 254 -81.20 -1.00 36.29
C GLU A 254 -81.21 -1.90 37.53
N MET A 255 -80.06 -2.43 37.95
CA MET A 255 -79.93 -3.18 39.19
C MET A 255 -80.25 -2.32 40.42
N GLN A 256 -79.74 -1.08 40.49
CA GLN A 256 -80.06 -0.16 41.58
C GLN A 256 -81.57 0.12 41.63
N ASP A 257 -82.20 0.41 40.49
CA ASP A 257 -83.64 0.66 40.41
C ASP A 257 -84.45 -0.56 40.87
N LEU A 258 -84.00 -1.78 40.56
CA LEU A 258 -84.62 -3.03 41.01
C LEU A 258 -84.39 -3.29 42.50
N GLU A 259 -83.21 -3.01 43.04
CA GLU A 259 -82.91 -3.11 44.47
C GLU A 259 -83.77 -2.14 45.28
N GLU A 260 -83.94 -0.90 44.82
CA GLU A 260 -84.83 0.08 45.44
C GLU A 260 -86.29 -0.41 45.45
N GLN A 261 -86.76 -1.00 44.33
CA GLN A 261 -88.09 -1.61 44.25
C GLN A 261 -88.25 -2.82 45.19
N LEU A 262 -87.22 -3.65 45.36
CA LEU A 262 -87.24 -4.78 46.29
C LEU A 262 -87.31 -4.29 47.73
N VAL A 263 -86.49 -3.32 48.12
CA VAL A 263 -86.53 -2.70 49.46
C VAL A 263 -87.90 -2.08 49.75
N GLU A 264 -88.51 -1.43 48.76
CA GLU A 264 -89.85 -0.86 48.91
C GLU A 264 -90.91 -1.97 49.11
N LYS A 265 -90.81 -3.08 48.37
CA LYS A 265 -91.70 -4.24 48.54
C LYS A 265 -91.51 -4.91 49.89
N ASP A 266 -90.27 -5.09 50.35
CA ASP A 266 -89.97 -5.67 51.67
C ASP A 266 -90.51 -4.80 52.80
N LYS A 267 -90.41 -3.47 52.70
CA LYS A 267 -91.05 -2.55 53.66
C LYS A 267 -92.56 -2.71 53.67
N LYS A 268 -93.20 -2.85 52.50
CA LYS A 268 -94.66 -3.07 52.39
C LYS A 268 -95.07 -4.41 52.99
N LEU A 269 -94.28 -5.47 52.77
CA LEU A 269 -94.50 -6.79 53.36
C LEU A 269 -94.32 -6.78 54.88
N ALA A 270 -93.26 -6.18 55.40
CA ALA A 270 -93.06 -6.04 56.85
C ALA A 270 -94.21 -5.26 57.51
N GLY A 271 -94.71 -4.21 56.84
CA GLY A 271 -95.89 -3.46 57.30
C GLY A 271 -97.18 -4.29 57.29
N SER A 272 -97.42 -5.11 56.27
CA SER A 272 -98.59 -6.00 56.22
C SER A 272 -98.49 -7.16 57.23
N GLU A 273 -97.29 -7.68 57.49
CA GLU A 273 -97.01 -8.66 58.54
C GLU A 273 -97.24 -8.09 59.95
N MET A 274 -96.83 -6.85 60.22
CA MET A 274 -97.15 -6.17 61.48
C MET A 274 -98.66 -6.05 61.67
N LYS A 275 -99.37 -5.60 60.62
CA LYS A 275 -100.82 -5.40 60.66
C LYS A 275 -101.59 -6.70 60.84
N THR A 276 -101.10 -7.80 60.27
CA THR A 276 -101.68 -9.14 60.48
C THR A 276 -101.37 -9.67 61.88
N LYS A 277 -100.18 -9.43 62.44
CA LYS A 277 -99.88 -9.78 63.85
C LYS A 277 -100.74 -9.00 64.84
N GLU A 278 -100.99 -7.71 64.59
CA GLU A 278 -101.88 -6.87 65.41
C GLU A 278 -103.34 -7.38 65.41
N LEU A 279 -103.83 -7.84 64.27
CA LEU A 279 -105.17 -8.43 64.12
C LEU A 279 -105.32 -9.82 64.76
N VAL A 280 -104.22 -10.53 65.01
CA VAL A 280 -104.22 -11.87 65.64
C VAL A 280 -104.05 -11.77 67.18
N MET A 281 -103.67 -10.60 67.70
CA MET A 281 -103.49 -10.34 69.14
C MET A 281 -104.69 -9.64 69.83
N GLN A 282 -105.73 -9.26 69.08
CA GLN A 282 -107.03 -8.79 69.60
C GLN A 282 -108.04 -9.94 69.64
#